data_AF-A0A9D6LFL6-F1
#
_entry.id   AF-A0A9D6LFL6-F1
#
_cell.length_a   1.000
_cell.length_b   1.000
_cell.length_c   1.000
_cell.angle_alpha   90.00
_cell.angle_beta   90.00
_cell.angle_gamma   90.00
#
_symmetry.space_group_name_H-M   'P 1'
#
loop_
_entity.id
_entity.type
_entity.pdbx_description
1 polymer ?
#
loop_
_entity_poly.entity_id
_entity_poly.type
_entity_poly.pdbx_seq_one_letter_code
_entity_poly.pdbx_strand_id
1 'polypeptide(L)'
;MNKNTVQGNWSEVKGKIKATWSKFSDDEIEAFKGNLELLSGKIQKTYGYAQERAEREYQAFKAALTEPAKHATPSPKPVIKAV
;
A
#
# COMPACT_ATOMS: atom_id res chain seq x y z
N MET A 1 -10.22 -1.16 -16.08
CA MET A 1 -11.43 -1.78 -15.49
C MET A 1 -11.05 -3.13 -14.91
N ASN A 2 -11.15 -3.30 -13.57
CA ASN A 2 -11.32 -4.57 -12.83
C ASN A 2 -11.42 -4.23 -11.33
N LYS A 3 -12.55 -3.63 -10.92
CA LYS A 3 -12.79 -3.16 -9.53
C LYS A 3 -13.40 -4.24 -8.62
N ASN A 4 -13.61 -5.46 -9.12
CA ASN A 4 -14.40 -6.50 -8.43
C ASN A 4 -13.55 -7.57 -7.69
N THR A 5 -12.27 -7.75 -8.01
CA THR A 5 -11.44 -8.83 -7.42
C THR A 5 -10.98 -8.52 -5.97
N VAL A 6 -10.86 -7.25 -5.60
CA VAL A 6 -10.35 -6.83 -4.28
C VAL A 6 -11.31 -7.23 -3.15
N GLN A 7 -12.61 -7.33 -3.41
CA GLN A 7 -13.60 -7.67 -2.39
C GLN A 7 -13.54 -9.15 -1.97
N GLY A 8 -13.23 -10.05 -2.91
CA GLY A 8 -13.11 -11.50 -2.64
C GLY A 8 -11.82 -11.88 -1.90
N ASN A 9 -10.71 -11.17 -2.16
CA ASN A 9 -9.39 -11.44 -1.55
C ASN A 9 -9.00 -10.42 -0.48
N TRP A 10 -9.96 -9.65 0.07
CA TRP A 10 -9.68 -8.54 0.97
C TRP A 10 -8.89 -8.93 2.23
N SER A 11 -9.10 -10.14 2.77
CA SER A 11 -8.32 -10.63 3.92
C SER A 11 -6.83 -10.78 3.60
N GLU A 12 -6.48 -11.25 2.39
CA GLU A 12 -5.08 -11.37 1.97
C GLU A 12 -4.47 -9.99 1.72
N VAL A 13 -5.22 -9.12 1.06
CA VAL A 13 -4.88 -7.71 0.84
C VAL A 13 -4.57 -7.03 2.18
N LYS A 14 -5.47 -7.14 3.16
CA LYS A 14 -5.34 -6.59 4.52
C LYS A 14 -4.09 -7.12 5.22
N GLY A 15 -3.84 -8.43 5.14
CA GLY A 15 -2.63 -9.06 5.68
C GLY A 15 -1.34 -8.50 5.08
N LYS A 16 -1.28 -8.35 3.75
CA LYS A 16 -0.15 -7.73 3.06
C LYS A 16 0.03 -6.26 3.41
N ILE A 17 -1.06 -5.47 3.49
CA ILE A 17 -1.00 -4.05 3.89
C ILE A 17 -0.41 -3.94 5.30
N LYS A 18 -0.91 -4.75 6.26
CA LYS A 18 -0.42 -4.75 7.64
C LYS A 18 1.06 -5.16 7.74
N ALA A 19 1.49 -6.13 6.92
CA ALA A 19 2.88 -6.57 6.84
C ALA A 19 3.81 -5.49 6.27
N THR A 20 3.41 -4.81 5.19
CA THR A 20 4.18 -3.74 4.56
C THR A 20 4.19 -2.46 5.40
N TRP A 21 3.02 -2.08 5.94
CA TRP A 21 2.80 -0.86 6.69
C TRP A 21 2.27 -1.16 8.09
N SER A 22 3.17 -1.60 8.97
CA SER A 22 2.85 -1.91 10.37
C SER A 22 2.30 -0.71 11.19
N LYS A 23 2.32 0.52 10.67
CA LYS A 23 1.72 1.70 11.34
C LYS A 23 0.21 1.81 11.09
N PHE A 24 -0.34 1.12 10.10
CA PHE A 24 -1.78 1.10 9.90
C PHE A 24 -2.44 0.09 10.82
N SER A 25 -3.51 0.53 11.48
CA SER A 25 -4.38 -0.36 12.26
C SER A 25 -5.33 -1.12 11.32
N ASP A 26 -5.75 -2.30 11.75
CA ASP A 26 -6.74 -3.11 11.02
C ASP A 26 -7.96 -2.31 10.56
N ASP A 27 -8.47 -1.41 11.42
CA ASP A 27 -9.61 -0.53 11.14
C ASP A 27 -9.33 0.47 10.01
N GLU A 28 -8.16 1.12 10.04
CA GLU A 28 -7.74 2.04 8.99
C GLU A 28 -7.59 1.32 7.65
N ILE A 29 -7.06 0.09 7.69
CA ILE A 29 -6.93 -0.73 6.49
C ILE A 29 -8.32 -1.04 5.92
N GLU A 30 -9.27 -1.44 6.77
CA GLU A 30 -10.65 -1.73 6.39
C GLU A 30 -11.38 -0.52 5.79
N ALA A 31 -11.06 0.71 6.21
CA ALA A 31 -11.58 1.91 5.57
C ALA A 31 -11.14 2.05 4.09
N PHE A 32 -10.04 1.41 3.69
CA PHE A 32 -9.59 1.37 2.29
C PHE A 32 -10.23 0.25 1.47
N LYS A 33 -11.09 -0.58 2.08
CA LYS A 33 -11.81 -1.65 1.39
C LYS A 33 -12.68 -1.08 0.29
N GLY A 34 -12.35 -1.41 -0.95
CA GLY A 34 -13.02 -0.87 -2.15
C GLY A 34 -12.48 0.48 -2.64
N ASN A 35 -11.61 1.14 -1.88
CA ASN A 35 -10.99 2.42 -2.25
C ASN A 35 -9.50 2.47 -1.87
N LEU A 36 -8.71 1.58 -2.48
CA LEU A 36 -7.26 1.48 -2.29
C LEU A 36 -6.51 2.75 -2.73
N GLU A 37 -7.11 3.63 -3.54
CA GLU A 37 -6.49 4.90 -3.97
C GLU A 37 -6.25 5.85 -2.79
N LEU A 38 -7.03 5.71 -1.71
CA LEU A 38 -6.85 6.48 -0.47
C LEU A 38 -5.61 6.04 0.33
N LEU A 39 -5.10 4.84 0.05
CA LEU A 39 -3.94 4.27 0.75
C LEU A 39 -2.67 5.10 0.52
N SER A 40 -2.42 5.60 -0.70
CA SER A 40 -1.25 6.42 -1.00
C SER A 40 -1.24 7.74 -0.22
N GLY A 41 -2.39 8.42 -0.16
CA GLY A 41 -2.56 9.65 0.63
C GLY A 41 -2.40 9.41 2.12
N LYS A 42 -2.85 8.25 2.62
CA LYS A 42 -2.67 7.88 4.02
C LYS A 42 -1.22 7.53 4.34
N ILE A 43 -0.51 6.83 3.45
CA ILE A 43 0.92 6.52 3.58
C ILE A 43 1.73 7.82 3.65
N GLN A 44 1.45 8.78 2.77
CA GLN A 44 2.06 10.10 2.80
C GLN A 44 1.86 10.81 4.15
N LYS A 45 0.63 10.81 4.69
CA LYS A 45 0.33 11.48 5.98
C LYS A 45 0.91 10.75 7.20
N THR A 46 0.88 9.41 7.20
CA THR A 46 1.26 8.59 8.35
C THR A 46 2.77 8.42 8.46
N TYR A 47 3.44 8.31 7.31
CA TYR A 47 4.88 8.09 7.23
C TYR A 47 5.66 9.34 6.80
N GLY A 48 4.99 10.43 6.42
CA GLY A 48 5.64 11.64 5.90
C GLY A 48 6.34 11.43 4.56
N TYR A 49 5.85 10.50 3.74
CA TYR A 49 6.49 10.17 2.46
C TYR A 49 6.20 11.21 1.38
N ALA A 50 7.16 11.46 0.49
CA ALA A 50 6.94 12.25 -0.71
C ALA A 50 5.89 11.60 -1.63
N GLN A 51 5.19 12.41 -2.42
CA GLN A 51 4.12 11.94 -3.32
C GLN A 51 4.61 10.81 -4.25
N GLU A 52 5.76 10.97 -4.90
CA GLU A 52 6.36 9.93 -5.75
C GLU A 52 6.61 8.63 -4.98
N ARG A 53 7.04 8.71 -3.72
CA ARG A 53 7.30 7.54 -2.89
C ARG A 53 6.00 6.83 -2.51
N ALA A 54 4.99 7.58 -2.11
CA ALA A 54 3.67 7.03 -1.79
C ALA A 54 3.03 6.36 -3.02
N GLU A 55 3.18 6.95 -4.20
CA GLU A 55 2.69 6.40 -5.46
C GLU A 55 3.43 5.11 -5.85
N ARG A 56 4.76 5.08 -5.72
CA ARG A 56 5.58 3.87 -5.96
C ARG A 56 5.16 2.72 -5.06
N GLU A 57 4.99 2.97 -3.76
CA GLU A 57 4.55 1.99 -2.77
C GLU A 57 3.15 1.45 -3.09
N TYR A 58 2.24 2.36 -3.46
CA TYR A 58 0.90 1.99 -3.90
C TYR A 58 0.91 1.13 -5.17
N GLN A 59 1.71 1.50 -6.18
CA GLN A 59 1.85 0.76 -7.43
C GLN A 59 2.49 -0.61 -7.20
N ALA A 60 3.51 -0.70 -6.35
CA ALA A 60 4.14 -1.96 -5.97
C ALA A 60 3.16 -2.89 -5.26
N PHE A 61 2.35 -2.35 -4.36
CA PHE A 61 1.30 -3.11 -3.68
C PHE A 61 0.24 -3.61 -4.66
N LYS A 62 -0.25 -2.74 -5.54
CA LYS A 62 -1.22 -3.07 -6.58
C LYS A 62 -0.68 -4.13 -7.54
N ALA A 63 0.61 -4.05 -7.90
CA ALA A 63 1.30 -5.06 -8.70
C ALA A 63 1.39 -6.42 -7.96
N ALA A 64 1.68 -6.41 -6.65
CA ALA A 64 1.74 -7.61 -5.82
C ALA A 64 0.38 -8.32 -5.62
N LEU A 65 -0.72 -7.68 -6.01
CA LEU A 65 -2.08 -8.26 -6.02
C LEU A 65 -2.49 -8.84 -7.38
N THR A 66 -1.76 -8.58 -8.46
CA THR A 66 -2.14 -8.94 -9.85
C THR A 66 -1.12 -9.85 -10.55
N GLU A 67 -0.42 -10.73 -9.80
CA GLU A 67 0.47 -11.80 -10.31
C GLU A 67 1.92 -11.45 -10.72
N PRO A 68 2.84 -12.46 -10.83
CA PRO A 68 4.24 -12.35 -10.39
C PRO A 68 5.26 -12.08 -11.51
N ALA A 69 6.42 -11.59 -11.09
CA ALA A 69 7.67 -11.53 -11.86
C ALA A 69 7.69 -10.56 -13.06
N LYS A 70 8.10 -9.31 -12.80
CA LYS A 70 8.99 -8.54 -13.71
C LYS A 70 9.57 -7.27 -13.10
N HIS A 71 9.11 -6.82 -11.93
CA HIS A 71 9.73 -5.72 -11.18
C HIS A 71 9.80 -6.05 -9.70
N ALA A 72 10.65 -7.02 -9.35
CA ALA A 72 11.13 -7.13 -7.98
C ALA A 72 12.46 -6.39 -7.91
N THR A 73 12.46 -5.22 -7.28
CA THR A 73 13.61 -4.87 -6.44
C THR A 73 13.11 -4.42 -5.08
N PRO A 74 13.46 -5.16 -4.02
CA PRO A 74 13.14 -4.78 -2.66
C PRO A 74 14.07 -3.66 -2.17
N SER A 75 13.47 -2.67 -1.49
CA SER A 75 13.95 -1.91 -0.32
C SER A 75 15.39 -1.33 -0.32
N PRO A 76 15.56 -0.05 0.09
CA PRO A 76 15.95 0.14 1.50
C PRO A 76 15.26 1.33 2.22
N LYS A 77 15.04 1.14 3.54
CA LYS A 77 14.89 2.22 4.55
C LYS A 77 16.29 2.86 4.76
N PRO A 78 16.48 4.10 5.27
CA PRO A 78 15.62 5.31 5.39
C PRO A 78 16.32 6.61 4.89
N VAL A 79 15.63 7.75 4.76
CA VAL A 79 16.14 9.05 5.26
C VAL A 79 14.99 9.98 5.63
N ILE A 80 15.10 10.48 6.85
CA ILE A 80 14.25 11.44 7.53
C ILE A 80 14.45 12.78 6.82
N LYS A 81 13.40 13.40 6.28
CA LYS A 81 13.41 14.86 6.13
C LYS A 81 12.76 15.41 7.39
N ALA A 82 13.59 15.63 8.40
CA ALA A 82 13.28 16.57 9.46
C ALA A 82 13.05 17.92 8.77
N VAL A 83 11.84 18.47 8.97
CA VAL A 83 11.64 19.92 8.91
C VAL A 83 11.82 20.44 10.32
#